data_AF-A0A1H9BWQ4-F1
#
_entry.id   AF-A0A1H9BWQ4-F1
#
_cell.length_a   1.000
_cell.length_b   1.000
_cell.length_c   1.000
_cell.angle_alpha   90.00
_cell.angle_beta   90.00
_cell.angle_gamma   90.00
#
_symmetry.space_group_name_H-M   'P 1'
#
loop_
_entity.id
_entity.type
_entity.pdbx_description
1 polymer ?
#
loop_
_entity_poly.entity_id
_entity_poly.type
_entity_poly.pdbx_seq_one_letter_code
_entity_poly.pdbx_strand_id
1 'polypeptide(L)'
;MSPSDADLDEATTDPPTDRETETEADQLELAARAELLEEENRRLRAEYARARRSQYRRTAAGLALVGAIAALATVVFPDGREVLFALAAVGLFGGVLTYYVTPESFVAATVGERVYAPMAANEAALASELGLSDDRVYIPDDADVRLYVPQRSSDEPPSPDELEGPVLTDAAHRGLALEPTGATLFDAFERALPDAIATAPAPLATQLVDGLVEQFELADGADADVDVDTGRVTVAIDGSAFGDVDRFDHPIASFLAVGFATGLERPIRLEIESGDERSDWLVTCRWEADDETSEKTDSGETRAN
;
A
#
# COMPACT_ATOMS: atom_id res chain seq x y z
N MET A 1 65.97 -1.73 -57.43
CA MET A 1 64.91 -2.67 -57.87
C MET A 1 64.88 -3.77 -56.82
N SER A 2 63.80 -3.87 -56.06
CA SER A 2 63.48 -4.92 -55.05
C SER A 2 63.42 -6.33 -55.67
N PRO A 3 63.02 -7.43 -54.98
CA PRO A 3 62.80 -7.67 -53.52
C PRO A 3 63.29 -9.06 -52.98
N SER A 4 63.22 -9.24 -51.65
CA SER A 4 62.60 -10.35 -50.87
C SER A 4 63.08 -11.81 -50.97
N ASP A 5 63.41 -12.41 -49.82
CA ASP A 5 62.56 -13.45 -49.19
C ASP A 5 63.13 -13.84 -47.81
N ALA A 6 62.33 -13.61 -46.77
CA ALA A 6 62.51 -14.17 -45.44
C ALA A 6 61.11 -14.54 -44.92
N ASP A 7 60.78 -15.82 -45.04
CA ASP A 7 59.57 -16.43 -44.49
C ASP A 7 59.56 -16.34 -42.97
N LEU A 8 58.45 -15.84 -42.42
CA LEU A 8 58.15 -15.83 -40.99
C LEU A 8 57.18 -16.97 -40.67
N ASP A 9 57.53 -17.70 -39.61
CA ASP A 9 56.75 -18.73 -38.93
C ASP A 9 55.37 -18.18 -38.50
N GLU A 10 54.30 -18.76 -39.04
CA GLU A 10 52.92 -18.40 -38.70
C GLU A 10 52.46 -19.22 -37.48
N ALA A 11 52.59 -18.63 -36.30
CA ALA A 11 51.97 -19.14 -35.08
C ALA A 11 50.45 -18.97 -35.17
N THR A 12 49.74 -20.05 -35.47
CA THR A 12 48.26 -20.12 -35.42
C THR A 12 47.79 -19.87 -33.99
N THR A 13 47.32 -18.65 -33.73
CA THR A 13 46.59 -18.28 -32.52
C THR A 13 45.11 -18.47 -32.82
N ASP A 14 44.48 -19.51 -32.30
CA ASP A 14 43.02 -19.62 -32.29
C ASP A 14 42.44 -18.46 -31.45
N PRO A 15 41.55 -17.62 -32.00
CA PRO A 15 40.94 -16.55 -31.23
C PRO A 15 39.89 -17.11 -30.25
N PRO A 16 39.82 -16.61 -29.01
CA PRO A 16 38.78 -16.95 -28.06
C PRO A 16 37.55 -16.10 -28.38
N THR A 17 36.61 -16.60 -29.18
CA THR A 17 35.40 -15.80 -29.53
C THR A 17 34.09 -16.59 -29.44
N ASP A 18 34.15 -17.91 -29.26
CA ASP A 18 32.94 -18.76 -29.28
C ASP A 18 32.26 -18.95 -27.91
N ARG A 19 32.95 -18.71 -26.77
CA ARG A 19 32.36 -18.97 -25.43
C ARG A 19 31.53 -17.83 -24.85
N GLU A 20 31.85 -16.58 -25.20
CA GLU A 20 31.13 -15.40 -24.71
C GLU A 20 29.79 -15.23 -25.44
N THR A 21 29.76 -15.57 -26.73
CA THR A 21 28.55 -15.51 -27.58
C THR A 21 27.53 -16.60 -27.26
N GLU A 22 27.96 -17.81 -26.87
CA GLU A 22 27.04 -18.88 -26.41
C GLU A 22 26.34 -18.51 -25.10
N THR A 23 27.04 -17.85 -24.17
CA THR A 23 26.49 -17.48 -22.85
C THR A 23 25.46 -16.35 -22.94
N GLU A 24 25.68 -15.37 -23.82
CA GLU A 24 24.73 -14.28 -24.06
C GLU A 24 23.44 -14.79 -24.75
N ALA A 25 23.57 -15.72 -25.70
CA ALA A 25 22.44 -16.32 -26.39
C ALA A 25 21.53 -17.12 -25.43
N ASP A 26 22.13 -17.90 -24.52
CA ASP A 26 21.39 -18.67 -23.52
C ASP A 26 20.68 -17.76 -22.49
N GLN A 27 21.30 -16.64 -22.10
CA GLN A 27 20.67 -15.65 -21.21
C GLN A 27 19.49 -14.94 -21.87
N LEU A 28 19.60 -14.60 -23.15
CA LEU A 28 18.50 -14.02 -23.94
C LEU A 28 17.33 -15.01 -24.09
N GLU A 29 17.61 -16.29 -24.31
CA GLU A 29 16.58 -17.34 -24.41
C GLU A 29 15.87 -17.56 -23.06
N LEU A 30 16.60 -17.52 -21.95
CA LEU A 30 16.04 -17.62 -20.60
C LEU A 30 15.19 -16.39 -20.24
N ALA A 31 15.64 -15.18 -20.57
CA ALA A 31 14.88 -13.95 -20.35
C ALA A 31 13.58 -13.95 -21.16
N ALA A 32 13.64 -14.37 -22.44
CA ALA A 32 12.45 -14.50 -23.28
C ALA A 32 11.45 -15.55 -22.75
N ARG A 33 11.94 -16.66 -22.18
CA ARG A 33 11.08 -17.66 -21.53
C ARG A 33 10.46 -17.14 -20.23
N ALA A 34 11.20 -16.39 -19.42
CA ALA A 34 10.69 -15.79 -18.19
C ALA A 34 9.58 -14.77 -18.51
N GLU A 35 9.80 -13.89 -19.49
CA GLU A 35 8.81 -12.92 -19.94
C GLU A 35 7.53 -13.58 -20.46
N LEU A 36 7.68 -14.64 -21.27
CA LEU A 36 6.55 -15.42 -21.79
C LEU A 36 5.78 -16.15 -20.68
N LEU A 37 6.48 -16.72 -19.69
CA LEU A 37 5.85 -17.39 -18.55
C LEU A 37 5.12 -16.40 -17.63
N GLU A 38 5.68 -15.21 -17.41
CA GLU A 38 5.02 -14.15 -16.65
C GLU A 38 3.78 -13.61 -17.37
N GLU A 39 3.85 -13.48 -18.70
CA GLU A 39 2.72 -13.08 -19.53
C GLU A 39 1.61 -14.16 -19.51
N GLU A 40 1.99 -15.44 -19.56
CA GLU A 40 1.05 -16.56 -19.46
C GLU A 40 0.45 -16.71 -18.05
N ASN A 41 1.23 -16.47 -16.99
CA ASN A 41 0.74 -16.45 -15.61
C ASN A 41 -0.24 -15.28 -15.40
N ARG A 42 0.07 -14.10 -15.93
CA ARG A 42 -0.84 -12.94 -15.96
C ARG A 42 -2.13 -13.26 -16.72
N ARG A 43 -2.04 -13.93 -17.88
CA ARG A 43 -3.21 -14.36 -18.67
C ARG A 43 -4.08 -15.35 -17.91
N LEU A 44 -3.48 -16.39 -17.33
CA LEU A 44 -4.19 -17.41 -16.55
C LEU A 44 -4.89 -16.79 -15.33
N ARG A 45 -4.21 -15.91 -14.58
CA ARG A 45 -4.81 -15.19 -13.46
C ARG A 45 -5.96 -14.26 -13.89
N ALA A 46 -5.83 -13.59 -15.04
CA ALA A 46 -6.89 -12.76 -15.61
C ALA A 46 -8.12 -13.58 -16.09
N GLU A 47 -7.90 -14.77 -16.65
CA GLU A 47 -8.96 -15.71 -17.02
C GLU A 47 -9.67 -16.28 -15.77
N TYR A 48 -8.91 -16.61 -14.72
CA TYR A 48 -9.45 -17.05 -13.43
C TYR A 48 -10.34 -15.99 -12.76
N ALA A 49 -9.96 -14.70 -12.82
CA ALA A 49 -10.74 -13.61 -12.25
C ALA A 49 -12.08 -13.38 -12.98
N ARG A 50 -12.09 -13.50 -14.32
CA ARG A 50 -13.31 -13.30 -15.14
C ARG A 50 -14.29 -14.46 -15.02
N ALA A 51 -13.82 -15.70 -14.84
CA ALA A 51 -14.68 -16.86 -14.67
C ALA A 51 -15.53 -16.79 -13.37
N ARG A 52 -14.96 -16.27 -12.28
CA ARG A 52 -15.58 -16.26 -10.94
C ARG A 52 -16.83 -15.38 -10.83
N ARG A 53 -16.86 -14.19 -11.43
CA ARG A 53 -18.00 -13.25 -11.33
C ARG A 53 -19.28 -13.77 -11.99
N SER A 54 -19.15 -14.54 -13.09
CA SER A 54 -20.30 -15.20 -13.73
C SER A 54 -20.77 -16.44 -12.95
N GLN A 55 -19.85 -17.12 -12.25
CA GLN A 55 -20.15 -18.31 -11.48
C GLN A 55 -21.01 -17.98 -10.26
N TYR A 56 -20.67 -16.93 -9.50
CA TYR A 56 -21.44 -16.57 -8.29
C TYR A 56 -22.87 -16.10 -8.58
N ARG A 57 -23.09 -15.28 -9.63
CA ARG A 57 -24.45 -14.90 -10.05
C ARG A 57 -25.26 -16.09 -10.55
N ARG A 58 -24.63 -17.05 -11.23
CA ARG A 58 -25.28 -18.31 -11.65
C ARG A 58 -25.61 -19.20 -10.45
N THR A 59 -24.75 -19.25 -9.43
CA THR A 59 -25.01 -19.98 -8.18
C THR A 59 -26.17 -19.35 -7.40
N ALA A 60 -26.18 -18.02 -7.26
CA ALA A 60 -27.28 -17.30 -6.61
C ALA A 60 -28.61 -17.51 -7.35
N ALA A 61 -28.61 -17.39 -8.68
CA ALA A 61 -29.79 -17.67 -9.50
C ALA A 61 -30.22 -19.15 -9.43
N GLY A 62 -29.27 -20.09 -9.40
CA GLY A 62 -29.54 -21.51 -9.25
C GLY A 62 -30.19 -21.86 -7.91
N LEU A 63 -29.67 -21.32 -6.81
CA LEU A 63 -30.24 -21.50 -5.47
C LEU A 63 -31.64 -20.89 -5.36
N ALA A 64 -31.83 -19.68 -5.89
CA ALA A 64 -33.14 -19.03 -5.92
C ALA A 64 -34.14 -19.82 -6.77
N LEU A 65 -33.72 -20.36 -7.92
CA LEU A 65 -34.57 -21.18 -8.78
C LEU A 65 -34.98 -22.49 -8.08
N VAL A 66 -34.04 -23.19 -7.44
CA VAL A 66 -34.33 -24.40 -6.68
C VAL A 66 -35.29 -24.11 -5.54
N GLY A 67 -35.07 -23.01 -4.81
CA GLY A 67 -35.97 -22.57 -3.74
C GLY A 67 -37.39 -22.27 -4.24
N ALA A 68 -37.51 -21.58 -5.38
CA ALA A 68 -38.79 -21.27 -6.00
C ALA A 68 -39.54 -22.53 -6.50
N ILE A 69 -38.81 -23.49 -7.10
CA ILE A 69 -39.40 -24.77 -7.53
C ILE A 69 -39.87 -25.57 -6.31
N ALA A 70 -39.10 -25.62 -5.23
CA ALA A 70 -39.49 -26.29 -3.99
C ALA A 70 -40.73 -25.65 -3.35
N ALA A 71 -40.83 -24.32 -3.38
CA ALA A 71 -42.01 -23.58 -2.92
C ALA A 71 -43.26 -23.96 -3.73
N LEU A 72 -43.16 -24.02 -5.07
CA LEU A 72 -44.25 -24.46 -5.94
C LEU A 72 -44.65 -25.92 -5.68
N ALA A 73 -43.67 -26.81 -5.49
CA ALA A 73 -43.90 -28.23 -5.22
C ALA A 73 -44.66 -28.45 -3.89
N THR A 74 -44.46 -27.58 -2.90
CA THR A 74 -45.16 -27.62 -1.60
C THR A 74 -46.69 -27.53 -1.75
N VAL A 75 -47.17 -26.79 -2.76
CA VAL A 75 -48.61 -26.65 -3.05
C VAL A 75 -49.18 -27.94 -3.64
N VAL A 76 -48.43 -28.59 -4.53
CA VAL A 76 -48.87 -29.77 -5.29
C VAL A 76 -48.75 -31.06 -4.49
N PHE A 77 -47.75 -31.19 -3.63
CA PHE A 77 -47.43 -32.43 -2.91
C PHE A 77 -47.64 -32.29 -1.39
N PRO A 78 -48.82 -32.67 -0.86
CA PRO A 78 -49.13 -32.53 0.56
C PRO A 78 -48.30 -33.43 1.49
N ASP A 79 -47.91 -34.64 1.03
CA ASP A 79 -47.19 -35.63 1.85
C ASP A 79 -45.71 -35.28 2.10
N GLY A 80 -45.19 -34.21 1.48
CA GLY A 80 -43.78 -33.78 1.60
C GLY A 80 -43.59 -32.31 1.96
N ARG A 81 -44.63 -31.61 2.42
CA ARG A 81 -44.63 -30.15 2.61
C ARG A 81 -43.54 -29.64 3.52
N GLU A 82 -43.26 -30.33 4.62
CA GLU A 82 -42.29 -29.86 5.60
C GLU A 82 -40.87 -29.84 5.02
N VAL A 83 -40.49 -30.89 4.29
CA VAL A 83 -39.17 -30.98 3.62
C VAL A 83 -39.07 -29.99 2.47
N LEU A 84 -40.13 -29.85 1.66
CA LEU A 84 -40.15 -28.92 0.52
C LEU A 84 -40.13 -27.45 0.98
N PHE A 85 -40.81 -27.13 2.08
CA PHE A 85 -40.78 -25.80 2.67
C PHE A 85 -39.40 -25.48 3.24
N ALA A 86 -38.76 -26.41 3.94
CA ALA A 86 -37.39 -26.24 4.42
C ALA A 86 -36.41 -26.03 3.25
N LEU A 87 -36.53 -26.81 2.17
CA LEU A 87 -35.71 -26.66 0.97
C LEU A 87 -35.95 -25.32 0.26
N ALA A 88 -37.21 -24.87 0.20
CA ALA A 88 -37.57 -23.56 -0.33
C ALA A 88 -36.93 -22.43 0.47
N ALA A 89 -37.03 -22.49 1.81
CA ALA A 89 -36.45 -21.51 2.71
C ALA A 89 -34.93 -21.45 2.58
N VAL A 90 -34.23 -22.60 2.61
CA VAL A 90 -32.77 -22.66 2.48
C VAL A 90 -32.31 -22.19 1.10
N GLY A 91 -32.98 -22.60 0.02
CA GLY A 91 -32.63 -22.19 -1.35
C GLY A 91 -32.84 -20.70 -1.60
N LEU A 92 -33.97 -20.14 -1.18
CA LEU A 92 -34.25 -18.70 -1.31
C LEU A 92 -33.33 -17.88 -0.40
N PHE A 93 -33.18 -18.26 0.87
CA PHE A 93 -32.29 -17.57 1.80
C PHE A 93 -30.84 -17.62 1.33
N GLY A 94 -30.34 -18.80 0.93
CA GLY A 94 -29.00 -18.95 0.37
C GLY A 94 -28.81 -18.16 -0.92
N GLY A 95 -29.82 -18.08 -1.78
CA GLY A 95 -29.81 -17.25 -2.99
C GLY A 95 -29.71 -15.75 -2.68
N VAL A 96 -30.52 -15.26 -1.74
CA VAL A 96 -30.50 -13.86 -1.27
C VAL A 96 -29.19 -13.53 -0.58
N LEU A 97 -28.73 -14.38 0.34
CA LEU A 97 -27.45 -14.21 1.04
C LEU A 97 -26.30 -14.18 0.05
N THR A 98 -26.24 -15.13 -0.90
CA THR A 98 -25.20 -15.15 -1.94
C THR A 98 -25.28 -13.89 -2.79
N TYR A 99 -26.47 -13.41 -3.15
CA TYR A 99 -26.65 -12.19 -3.94
C TYR A 99 -26.13 -10.95 -3.20
N TYR A 100 -26.47 -10.79 -1.92
CA TYR A 100 -26.09 -9.63 -1.10
C TYR A 100 -24.64 -9.67 -0.60
N VAL A 101 -24.11 -10.86 -0.34
CA VAL A 101 -22.74 -11.05 0.14
C VAL A 101 -21.74 -11.06 -1.03
N THR A 102 -22.19 -11.28 -2.27
CA THR A 102 -21.30 -11.21 -3.44
C THR A 102 -20.77 -9.77 -3.60
N PRO A 103 -19.45 -9.55 -3.47
CA PRO A 103 -18.89 -8.22 -3.61
C PRO A 103 -19.10 -7.68 -5.02
N GLU A 104 -19.48 -6.41 -5.13
CA GLU A 104 -19.85 -5.82 -6.42
C GLU A 104 -18.66 -5.70 -7.37
N SER A 105 -17.42 -5.63 -6.90
CA SER A 105 -16.22 -5.73 -7.74
C SER A 105 -14.97 -6.03 -6.92
N PHE A 106 -14.30 -7.15 -7.21
CA PHE A 106 -12.92 -7.37 -6.77
C PHE A 106 -11.99 -6.71 -7.78
N VAL A 107 -11.21 -5.74 -7.30
CA VAL A 107 -10.07 -5.20 -8.04
C VAL A 107 -8.84 -5.84 -7.43
N ALA A 108 -8.07 -6.59 -8.23
CA ALA A 108 -6.83 -7.19 -7.74
C ALA A 108 -5.82 -6.08 -7.40
N ALA A 109 -5.01 -6.26 -6.35
CA ALA A 109 -3.95 -5.31 -5.96
C ALA A 109 -3.10 -4.85 -7.16
N THR A 110 -2.69 -5.80 -8.01
CA THR A 110 -1.96 -5.51 -9.28
C THR A 110 -2.62 -4.51 -10.22
N VAL A 111 -3.96 -4.35 -10.19
CA VAL A 111 -4.65 -3.34 -10.98
C VAL A 111 -4.57 -1.98 -10.28
N GLY A 112 -4.72 -1.95 -8.96
CA GLY A 112 -4.49 -0.75 -8.15
C GLY A 112 -3.06 -0.24 -8.29
N GLU A 113 -2.07 -1.11 -8.14
CA GLU A 113 -0.65 -0.83 -8.35
C GLU A 113 -0.39 -0.23 -9.74
N ARG A 114 -0.95 -0.80 -10.80
CA ARG A 114 -0.77 -0.28 -12.18
C ARG A 114 -1.38 1.09 -12.42
N VAL A 115 -2.36 1.49 -11.62
CA VAL A 115 -2.95 2.84 -11.68
C VAL A 115 -2.15 3.80 -10.81
N TYR A 116 -1.76 3.37 -9.61
CA TYR A 116 -0.99 4.16 -8.65
C TYR A 116 0.43 4.47 -9.14
N ALA A 117 1.17 3.47 -9.62
CA ALA A 117 2.57 3.60 -10.00
C ALA A 117 2.85 4.76 -10.99
N PRO A 118 2.10 4.95 -12.10
CA PRO A 118 2.32 6.10 -12.98
C PRO A 118 1.92 7.44 -12.34
N MET A 119 0.95 7.46 -11.42
CA MET A 119 0.57 8.69 -10.70
C MET A 119 1.71 9.13 -9.77
N ALA A 120 2.20 8.21 -8.94
CA ALA A 120 3.34 8.45 -8.06
C ALA A 120 4.61 8.86 -8.83
N ALA A 121 4.87 8.23 -9.98
CA ALA A 121 6.00 8.60 -10.83
C ALA A 121 5.88 10.04 -11.38
N ASN A 122 4.68 10.46 -11.78
CA ASN A 122 4.44 11.82 -12.26
C ASN A 122 4.58 12.85 -11.13
N GLU A 123 4.06 12.54 -9.94
CA GLU A 123 4.16 13.43 -8.77
C GLU A 123 5.60 13.57 -8.29
N ALA A 124 6.36 12.47 -8.23
CA ALA A 124 7.79 12.50 -7.96
C ALA A 124 8.56 13.36 -8.99
N ALA A 125 8.24 13.20 -10.27
CA ALA A 125 8.86 14.01 -11.33
C ALA A 125 8.52 15.49 -11.19
N LEU A 126 7.26 15.84 -10.87
CA LEU A 126 6.85 17.22 -10.61
C LEU A 126 7.56 17.80 -9.40
N ALA A 127 7.65 17.06 -8.30
CA ALA A 127 8.37 17.48 -7.10
C ALA A 127 9.86 17.75 -7.42
N SER A 128 10.50 16.86 -8.17
CA SER A 128 11.88 17.01 -8.62
C SER A 128 12.08 18.24 -9.53
N GLU A 129 11.20 18.48 -10.50
CA GLU A 129 11.28 19.64 -11.41
C GLU A 129 11.07 20.97 -10.68
N LEU A 130 10.23 20.98 -9.64
CA LEU A 130 10.03 22.14 -8.76
C LEU A 130 11.16 22.31 -7.74
N GLY A 131 12.13 21.39 -7.71
CA GLY A 131 13.26 21.39 -6.78
C GLY A 131 12.82 21.23 -5.33
N LEU A 132 11.79 20.42 -5.09
CA LEU A 132 11.31 20.13 -3.75
C LEU A 132 12.24 19.15 -3.03
N SER A 133 12.21 19.20 -1.70
CA SER A 133 12.89 18.22 -0.86
C SER A 133 12.13 16.89 -0.83
N ASP A 134 12.78 15.85 -0.32
CA ASP A 134 12.15 14.54 -0.10
C ASP A 134 11.31 14.50 1.20
N ASP A 135 11.34 15.57 2.00
CA ASP A 135 10.59 15.67 3.25
C ASP A 135 9.08 15.61 2.96
N ARG A 136 8.37 14.72 3.65
CA ARG A 136 6.91 14.59 3.59
C ARG A 136 6.34 14.88 4.96
N VAL A 137 5.53 15.93 5.07
CA VAL A 137 4.92 16.36 6.33
C VAL A 137 3.40 16.30 6.20
N TYR A 138 2.75 15.48 7.00
CA TYR A 138 1.30 15.33 7.03
C TYR A 138 0.75 16.26 8.11
N ILE A 139 0.03 17.30 7.71
CA ILE A 139 -0.44 18.36 8.58
C ILE A 139 -1.93 18.15 8.81
N PRO A 140 -2.36 17.90 10.06
CA PRO A 140 -3.78 17.77 10.38
C PRO A 140 -4.46 19.14 10.37
N ASP A 141 -5.72 19.13 9.93
CA ASP A 141 -6.70 20.20 10.02
C ASP A 141 -7.93 19.64 10.80
N ASP A 142 -8.90 20.50 11.14
CA ASP A 142 -10.06 20.16 11.99
C ASP A 142 -10.84 18.90 11.51
N ALA A 143 -10.77 18.56 10.23
CA ALA A 143 -11.47 17.40 9.67
C ALA A 143 -10.65 16.59 8.64
N ASP A 144 -9.49 17.08 8.21
CA ASP A 144 -8.74 16.52 7.09
C ASP A 144 -7.24 16.51 7.40
N VAL A 145 -6.45 15.82 6.58
CA VAL A 145 -4.98 15.85 6.65
C VAL A 145 -4.44 16.24 5.29
N ARG A 146 -3.42 17.12 5.25
CA ARG A 146 -2.79 17.57 4.02
C ARG A 146 -1.33 17.14 3.96
N LEU A 147 -0.90 16.60 2.82
CA LEU A 147 0.50 16.28 2.56
C LEU A 147 1.23 17.54 2.10
N TYR A 148 2.16 18.04 2.90
CA TYR A 148 3.05 19.12 2.57
C TYR A 148 4.44 18.59 2.16
N VAL A 149 4.91 19.04 0.99
CA VAL A 149 6.26 18.75 0.46
C VAL A 149 6.99 20.08 0.25
N PRO A 150 7.94 20.45 1.14
CA PRO A 150 8.59 21.75 1.10
C PRO A 150 9.68 21.82 0.03
N GLN A 151 9.94 23.03 -0.47
CA GLN A 151 11.13 23.32 -1.28
C GLN A 151 12.42 23.31 -0.45
N ARG A 152 12.32 23.64 0.84
CA ARG A 152 13.43 23.60 1.80
C ARG A 152 12.92 23.08 3.12
N SER A 153 13.68 22.16 3.71
CA SER A 153 13.39 21.66 5.06
C SER A 153 13.27 22.83 6.04
N SER A 154 12.17 22.87 6.77
CA SER A 154 11.84 23.86 7.81
C SER A 154 11.40 23.11 9.06
N ASP A 155 11.85 23.60 10.21
CA ASP A 155 11.44 23.07 11.51
C ASP A 155 9.98 23.43 11.80
N GLU A 156 9.48 24.56 11.28
CA GLU A 156 8.08 24.95 11.42
C GLU A 156 7.33 24.65 10.11
N PRO A 157 6.30 23.77 10.12
CA PRO A 157 5.42 23.56 8.98
C PRO A 157 4.40 24.72 8.84
N PRO A 158 3.83 24.93 7.64
CA PRO A 158 2.72 25.88 7.47
C PRO A 158 1.53 25.53 8.36
N SER A 159 0.83 26.55 8.83
CA SER A 159 -0.47 26.35 9.49
C SER A 159 -1.53 25.84 8.50
N PRO A 160 -2.59 25.14 8.97
CA PRO A 160 -3.63 24.60 8.08
C PRO A 160 -4.26 25.66 7.17
N ASP A 161 -4.48 26.87 7.67
CA ASP A 161 -5.02 28.02 6.91
C ASP A 161 -4.12 28.45 5.73
N GLU A 162 -2.84 28.11 5.74
CA GLU A 162 -1.89 28.43 4.66
C GLU A 162 -1.88 27.37 3.54
N LEU A 163 -2.56 26.23 3.72
CA LEU A 163 -2.57 25.09 2.80
C LEU A 163 -3.65 25.19 1.70
N GLU A 164 -3.92 26.43 1.25
CA GLU A 164 -4.90 26.73 0.21
C GLU A 164 -4.38 26.32 -1.18
N GLY A 165 -4.95 25.24 -1.73
CA GLY A 165 -4.62 24.73 -3.05
C GLY A 165 -3.32 23.89 -3.10
N PRO A 166 -2.95 23.40 -4.30
CA PRO A 166 -1.87 22.41 -4.43
C PRO A 166 -0.45 22.99 -4.46
N VAL A 167 -0.30 24.29 -4.77
CA VAL A 167 1.01 24.93 -4.96
C VAL A 167 1.13 26.12 -4.03
N LEU A 168 2.05 26.03 -3.06
CA LEU A 168 2.32 27.09 -2.11
C LEU A 168 3.44 27.98 -2.64
N THR A 169 3.17 29.27 -2.82
CA THR A 169 4.12 30.22 -3.41
C THR A 169 4.80 31.13 -2.40
N ASP A 170 4.29 31.16 -1.16
CA ASP A 170 4.84 31.96 -0.08
C ASP A 170 6.33 31.64 0.13
N ALA A 171 7.13 32.64 0.47
CA ALA A 171 8.58 32.47 0.57
C ALA A 171 9.00 31.60 1.77
N ALA A 172 8.22 31.59 2.86
CA ALA A 172 8.49 30.78 4.04
C ALA A 172 8.09 29.33 3.84
N HIS A 173 6.94 29.07 3.21
CA HIS A 173 6.34 27.74 3.07
C HIS A 173 6.23 27.25 1.62
N ARG A 174 7.12 27.69 0.73
CA ARG A 174 7.09 27.29 -0.69
C ARG A 174 7.15 25.77 -0.84
N GLY A 175 6.21 25.19 -1.59
CA GLY A 175 6.12 23.75 -1.74
C GLY A 175 4.84 23.28 -2.43
N LEU A 176 4.50 22.01 -2.25
CA LEU A 176 3.22 21.44 -2.64
C LEU A 176 2.40 21.09 -1.39
N ALA A 177 1.09 21.26 -1.49
CA ALA A 177 0.12 20.83 -0.49
C ALA A 177 -0.93 19.94 -1.15
N LEU A 178 -0.76 18.63 -1.06
CA LEU A 178 -1.57 17.66 -1.78
C LEU A 178 -2.60 17.00 -0.85
N GLU A 179 -3.61 16.41 -1.47
CA GLU A 179 -4.49 15.45 -0.81
C GLU A 179 -3.72 14.14 -0.64
N PRO A 180 -3.55 13.61 0.58
CA PRO A 180 -2.83 12.36 0.77
C PRO A 180 -3.67 11.16 0.33
N THR A 181 -3.05 10.22 -0.36
CA THR A 181 -3.60 8.93 -0.79
C THR A 181 -4.23 8.18 0.39
N GLY A 182 -3.64 8.33 1.58
CA GLY A 182 -4.09 7.75 2.84
C GLY A 182 -5.38 8.34 3.42
N ALA A 183 -5.81 9.55 3.05
CA ALA A 183 -6.99 10.19 3.65
C ALA A 183 -8.25 9.35 3.51
N THR A 184 -8.60 8.99 2.28
CA THR A 184 -9.82 8.21 2.02
C THR A 184 -9.74 6.77 2.53
N LEU A 185 -8.52 6.22 2.65
CA LEU A 185 -8.28 4.93 3.30
C LEU A 185 -8.54 5.04 4.80
N PHE A 186 -8.01 6.08 5.44
CA PHE A 186 -8.23 6.34 6.86
C PHE A 186 -9.71 6.59 7.18
N ASP A 187 -10.44 7.35 6.37
CA ASP A 187 -11.89 7.52 6.54
C ASP A 187 -12.63 6.19 6.50
N ALA A 188 -12.22 5.29 5.60
CA ALA A 188 -12.83 3.97 5.47
C ALA A 188 -12.49 3.05 6.65
N PHE A 189 -11.28 3.19 7.20
CA PHE A 189 -10.83 2.52 8.41
C PHE A 189 -11.64 2.99 9.62
N GLU A 190 -11.68 4.29 9.88
CA GLU A 190 -12.38 4.87 11.02
C GLU A 190 -13.87 4.51 11.02
N ARG A 191 -14.54 4.57 9.85
CA ARG A 191 -15.95 4.16 9.71
C ARG A 191 -16.21 2.68 9.99
N ALA A 192 -15.20 1.83 9.88
CA ALA A 192 -15.31 0.39 10.13
C ALA A 192 -14.97 0.01 11.58
N LEU A 193 -14.31 0.90 12.33
CA LEU A 193 -13.95 0.63 13.71
C LEU A 193 -15.21 0.54 14.61
N PRO A 194 -15.25 -0.44 15.54
CA PRO A 194 -16.35 -0.54 16.51
C PRO A 194 -16.28 0.55 17.59
N ASP A 195 -15.06 0.99 17.92
CA ASP A 195 -14.74 1.99 18.92
C ASP A 195 -14.03 3.18 18.25
N ALA A 196 -13.96 4.31 18.93
CA ALA A 196 -13.24 5.48 18.43
C ALA A 196 -11.74 5.19 18.20
N ILE A 197 -11.13 5.96 17.30
CA ILE A 197 -9.68 5.93 17.08
C ILE A 197 -8.95 6.30 18.38
N ALA A 198 -7.85 5.60 18.66
CA ALA A 198 -7.02 5.88 19.82
C ALA A 198 -6.23 7.17 19.62
N THR A 199 -6.08 7.95 20.70
CA THR A 199 -5.32 9.22 20.70
C THR A 199 -3.95 9.11 21.37
N ALA A 200 -3.59 7.92 21.84
CA ALA A 200 -2.27 7.64 22.40
C ALA A 200 -1.43 6.83 21.39
N PRO A 201 -0.10 7.08 21.28
CA PRO A 201 0.72 6.51 20.19
C PRO A 201 0.69 4.98 20.08
N ALA A 202 0.84 4.25 21.20
CA ALA A 202 0.91 2.79 21.16
C ALA A 202 -0.40 2.09 20.74
N PRO A 203 -1.57 2.39 21.35
CA PRO A 203 -2.83 1.81 20.89
C PRO A 203 -3.21 2.28 19.48
N LEU A 204 -2.86 3.51 19.10
CA LEU A 204 -3.06 4.01 17.73
C LEU A 204 -2.22 3.21 16.72
N ALA A 205 -0.93 3.00 16.99
CA ALA A 205 -0.06 2.20 16.13
C ALA A 205 -0.60 0.78 15.94
N THR A 206 -1.12 0.16 17.02
CA THR A 206 -1.74 -1.18 16.94
C THR A 206 -2.96 -1.17 16.03
N GLN A 207 -3.87 -0.21 16.21
CA GLN A 207 -5.06 -0.07 15.38
C GLN A 207 -4.71 0.11 13.90
N LEU A 208 -3.73 0.97 13.59
CA LEU A 208 -3.32 1.24 12.22
C LEU A 208 -2.64 0.02 11.57
N VAL A 209 -1.76 -0.69 12.29
CA VAL A 209 -1.14 -1.93 11.79
C VAL A 209 -2.20 -2.99 11.50
N ASP A 210 -3.16 -3.20 12.41
CA ASP A 210 -4.27 -4.13 12.19
C ASP A 210 -5.10 -3.71 10.96
N GLY A 211 -5.39 -2.43 10.80
CA GLY A 211 -6.10 -1.90 9.62
C GLY A 211 -5.35 -2.15 8.32
N LEU A 212 -4.02 -1.96 8.32
CA LEU A 212 -3.16 -2.15 7.17
C LEU A 212 -3.18 -3.59 6.65
N VAL A 213 -3.03 -4.55 7.56
CA VAL A 213 -2.89 -5.98 7.23
C VAL A 213 -4.25 -6.65 7.10
N GLU A 214 -5.15 -6.47 8.07
CA GLU A 214 -6.38 -7.25 8.18
C GLU A 214 -7.55 -6.64 7.42
N GLN A 215 -7.68 -5.30 7.41
CA GLN A 215 -8.81 -4.65 6.76
C GLN A 215 -8.55 -4.38 5.28
N PHE A 216 -7.37 -3.83 4.96
CA PHE A 216 -7.07 -3.41 3.59
C PHE A 216 -6.16 -4.37 2.83
N GLU A 217 -5.49 -5.30 3.51
CA GLU A 217 -4.52 -6.23 2.91
C GLU A 217 -3.48 -5.47 2.07
N LEU A 218 -3.01 -4.31 2.55
CA LEU A 218 -2.01 -3.50 1.84
C LEU A 218 -0.59 -4.06 2.01
N ALA A 219 -0.37 -4.85 3.05
CA ALA A 219 0.86 -5.55 3.38
C ALA A 219 0.54 -6.97 3.86
N ASP A 220 1.45 -7.91 3.63
CA ASP A 220 1.38 -9.27 4.16
C ASP A 220 1.63 -9.29 5.68
N GLY A 221 2.40 -8.33 6.18
CA GLY A 221 2.69 -8.17 7.59
C GLY A 221 3.13 -6.74 7.93
N ALA A 222 2.87 -6.35 9.17
CA ALA A 222 3.40 -5.11 9.74
C ALA A 222 3.57 -5.24 11.25
N ASP A 223 4.62 -4.61 11.79
CA ASP A 223 4.92 -4.58 13.22
C ASP A 223 5.40 -3.18 13.62
N ALA A 224 4.89 -2.62 14.72
CA ALA A 224 5.19 -1.26 15.14
C ALA A 224 6.06 -1.22 16.40
N ASP A 225 7.16 -0.47 16.32
CA ASP A 225 7.97 -0.05 17.45
C ASP A 225 7.68 1.41 17.80
N VAL A 226 7.31 1.66 19.06
CA VAL A 226 6.81 2.95 19.53
C VAL A 226 7.73 3.52 20.60
N ASP A 227 8.31 4.68 20.30
CA ASP A 227 9.19 5.44 21.19
C ASP A 227 8.53 6.80 21.47
N VAL A 228 7.71 6.83 22.52
CA VAL A 228 6.93 8.01 22.91
C VAL A 228 7.83 9.15 23.39
N ASP A 229 8.94 8.83 24.06
CA ASP A 229 9.86 9.81 24.64
C ASP A 229 10.53 10.68 23.57
N THR A 230 10.77 10.10 22.39
CA THR A 230 11.35 10.82 21.24
C THR A 230 10.34 11.20 20.17
N GLY A 231 9.04 10.94 20.40
CA GLY A 231 7.97 11.25 19.46
C GLY A 231 8.09 10.48 18.14
N ARG A 232 8.34 9.17 18.21
CA ARG A 232 8.59 8.33 17.03
C ARG A 232 7.78 7.03 17.07
N VAL A 233 7.20 6.65 15.94
CA VAL A 233 6.79 5.27 15.65
C VAL A 233 7.51 4.80 14.39
N THR A 234 8.10 3.62 14.43
CA THR A 234 8.63 2.94 13.26
C THR A 234 7.82 1.67 13.01
N VAL A 235 7.21 1.57 11.83
CA VAL A 235 6.46 0.40 11.40
C VAL A 235 7.28 -0.37 10.37
N ALA A 236 7.64 -1.60 10.71
CA ALA A 236 8.22 -2.57 9.79
C ALA A 236 7.12 -3.13 8.89
N ILE A 237 7.38 -3.21 7.58
CA ILE A 237 6.41 -3.63 6.56
C ILE A 237 6.97 -4.79 5.76
N ASP A 238 6.14 -5.82 5.56
CA ASP A 238 6.41 -7.00 4.74
C ASP A 238 5.39 -7.14 3.61
N GLY A 239 5.87 -7.46 2.40
CA GLY A 239 5.00 -7.86 1.28
C GLY A 239 4.02 -6.78 0.85
N SER A 240 4.52 -5.61 0.44
CA SER A 240 3.65 -4.52 -0.01
C SER A 240 2.86 -4.86 -1.28
N ALA A 241 1.56 -4.59 -1.26
CA ALA A 241 0.65 -4.79 -2.38
C ALA A 241 0.79 -3.75 -3.51
N PHE A 242 1.43 -2.59 -3.24
CA PHE A 242 1.54 -1.45 -4.17
C PHE A 242 2.99 -1.15 -4.62
N GLY A 243 3.88 -2.12 -4.41
CA GLY A 243 5.29 -2.04 -4.79
C GLY A 243 6.14 -1.36 -3.72
N ASP A 244 7.18 -0.64 -4.15
CA ASP A 244 8.14 -0.02 -3.25
C ASP A 244 7.48 1.08 -2.39
N VAL A 245 7.66 1.00 -1.07
CA VAL A 245 6.96 1.85 -0.10
C VAL A 245 7.49 3.29 -0.09
N ASP A 246 8.70 3.52 -0.61
CA ASP A 246 9.34 4.84 -0.70
C ASP A 246 8.79 5.75 -1.81
N ARG A 247 7.98 5.19 -2.73
CA ARG A 247 7.31 5.91 -3.81
C ARG A 247 6.49 7.08 -3.27
N PHE A 248 6.33 8.11 -4.11
CA PHE A 248 5.64 9.33 -3.73
C PHE A 248 4.24 9.03 -3.18
N ASP A 249 3.99 9.45 -1.94
CA ASP A 249 2.73 9.28 -1.22
C ASP A 249 2.14 7.86 -1.28
N HIS A 250 2.99 6.86 -1.03
CA HIS A 250 2.61 5.44 -1.07
C HIS A 250 1.43 5.10 -0.15
N PRO A 251 0.44 4.27 -0.57
CA PRO A 251 -0.77 3.99 0.21
C PRO A 251 -0.50 3.55 1.66
N ILE A 252 0.49 2.69 1.89
CA ILE A 252 0.88 2.24 3.24
C ILE A 252 1.40 3.42 4.07
N ALA A 253 2.39 4.14 3.55
CA ALA A 253 3.07 5.18 4.32
C ALA A 253 2.15 6.39 4.54
N SER A 254 1.35 6.74 3.54
CA SER A 254 0.32 7.77 3.58
C SER A 254 -0.78 7.43 4.59
N PHE A 255 -1.29 6.19 4.60
CA PHE A 255 -2.29 5.75 5.58
C PHE A 255 -1.78 5.83 7.02
N LEU A 256 -0.54 5.38 7.27
CA LEU A 256 0.08 5.47 8.59
C LEU A 256 0.25 6.94 9.01
N ALA A 257 0.80 7.78 8.15
CA ALA A 257 1.07 9.18 8.46
C ALA A 257 -0.22 9.97 8.70
N VAL A 258 -1.27 9.76 7.88
CA VAL A 258 -2.60 10.33 8.10
C VAL A 258 -3.17 9.86 9.43
N GLY A 259 -3.14 8.56 9.71
CA GLY A 259 -3.68 8.02 10.95
C GLY A 259 -3.00 8.56 12.19
N PHE A 260 -1.68 8.70 12.18
CA PHE A 260 -0.95 9.36 13.27
C PHE A 260 -1.24 10.87 13.34
N ALA A 261 -1.34 11.57 12.21
CA ALA A 261 -1.64 13.00 12.20
C ALA A 261 -3.03 13.28 12.77
N THR A 262 -4.04 12.49 12.39
CA THR A 262 -5.40 12.59 12.89
C THR A 262 -5.49 12.18 14.36
N GLY A 263 -4.95 11.01 14.73
CA GLY A 263 -5.10 10.50 16.10
C GLY A 263 -4.30 11.28 17.14
N LEU A 264 -3.15 11.84 16.77
CA LEU A 264 -2.31 12.65 17.66
C LEU A 264 -2.58 14.15 17.55
N GLU A 265 -3.38 14.58 16.56
CA GLU A 265 -3.68 15.98 16.24
C GLU A 265 -2.41 16.85 16.10
N ARG A 266 -1.38 16.29 15.47
CA ARG A 266 -0.07 16.95 15.27
C ARG A 266 0.52 16.68 13.89
N PRO A 267 1.35 17.60 13.35
CA PRO A 267 2.10 17.34 12.14
C PRO A 267 3.01 16.11 12.26
N ILE A 268 2.95 15.22 11.27
CA ILE A 268 3.76 14.01 11.20
C ILE A 268 4.78 14.13 10.07
N ARG A 269 6.07 14.06 10.40
CA ARG A 269 7.15 13.91 9.43
C ARG A 269 7.36 12.43 9.12
N LEU A 270 7.43 12.10 7.83
CA LEU A 270 7.55 10.74 7.36
C LEU A 270 8.94 10.47 6.78
N GLU A 271 9.59 9.44 7.29
CA GLU A 271 10.86 8.90 6.79
C GLU A 271 10.65 7.45 6.37
N ILE A 272 11.19 7.05 5.22
CA ILE A 272 11.02 5.70 4.67
C ILE A 272 12.40 5.18 4.28
N GLU A 273 12.72 3.99 4.77
CA GLU A 273 13.99 3.32 4.51
C GLU A 273 13.73 1.89 4.05
N SER A 274 14.61 1.36 3.21
CA SER A 274 14.63 -0.07 2.93
C SER A 274 14.95 -0.84 4.23
N GLY A 275 14.20 -1.90 4.50
CA GLY A 275 14.44 -2.73 5.68
C GLY A 275 15.63 -3.68 5.52
N ASP A 276 15.72 -4.64 6.43
CA ASP A 276 16.77 -5.66 6.47
C ASP A 276 16.20 -7.07 6.20
N GLU A 277 16.87 -8.13 6.67
CA GLU A 277 16.38 -9.51 6.49
C GLU A 277 15.05 -9.81 7.21
N ARG A 278 14.59 -8.92 8.11
CA ARG A 278 13.37 -9.11 8.91
C ARG A 278 12.14 -8.41 8.34
N SER A 279 12.34 -7.41 7.49
CA SER A 279 11.26 -6.61 6.92
C SER A 279 11.70 -5.97 5.62
N ASP A 280 10.80 -5.85 4.65
CA ASP A 280 11.12 -5.22 3.36
C ASP A 280 11.35 -3.70 3.49
N TRP A 281 10.57 -3.02 4.34
CA TRP A 281 10.60 -1.57 4.52
C TRP A 281 10.40 -1.14 5.96
N LEU A 282 10.96 0.02 6.32
CA LEU A 282 10.72 0.71 7.58
C LEU A 282 10.06 2.07 7.31
N VAL A 283 8.86 2.27 7.85
CA VAL A 283 8.12 3.53 7.77
C VAL A 283 8.16 4.20 9.13
N THR A 284 8.86 5.33 9.22
CA THR A 284 9.02 6.07 10.47
C THR A 284 8.20 7.35 10.46
N CYS A 285 7.25 7.46 11.38
CA CYS A 285 6.46 8.65 11.65
C CYS A 285 7.04 9.37 12.87
N ARG A 286 7.40 10.66 12.71
CA ARG A 286 7.93 11.52 13.77
C ARG A 286 7.03 12.71 14.05
N TRP A 287 6.89 13.07 15.31
CA TRP A 287 6.20 14.27 15.77
C TRP A 287 6.99 14.92 16.91
N GLU A 288 6.65 16.17 17.22
CA GLU A 288 7.23 16.86 18.37
C GLU A 288 6.63 16.29 19.65
N ALA A 289 7.49 15.67 20.47
CA ALA A 289 7.13 15.16 21.78
C ALA A 289 6.85 16.31 22.76
N ASP A 290 5.91 16.11 23.68
CA ASP A 290 5.65 17.09 24.73
C ASP A 290 6.86 17.21 25.68
N ASP A 291 7.41 18.42 25.80
CA ASP A 291 8.57 18.73 26.66
C ASP A 291 8.34 18.46 28.17
N GLU A 292 7.11 18.11 28.59
CA GLU A 292 6.73 17.95 30.00
C GLU A 292 7.46 16.83 30.76
N THR A 293 8.18 15.94 30.06
CA THR A 293 8.90 14.82 30.69
C THR A 293 10.37 15.15 30.99
N SER A 294 10.94 16.21 30.40
CA SER A 294 12.38 16.51 30.50
C SER A 294 12.77 17.25 31.80
N GLU A 295 11.83 17.95 32.46
CA GLU A 295 12.14 18.73 33.68
C GLU A 295 12.20 17.93 35.00
N LYS A 296 11.83 16.64 35.01
CA LYS A 296 11.80 15.86 36.27
C LYS A 296 13.13 15.21 36.68
N THR A 297 14.19 15.30 35.87
CA THR A 297 15.47 14.64 36.18
C THR A 297 16.55 15.58 36.74
N ASP A 298 16.40 16.91 36.65
CA ASP A 298 17.45 17.85 37.13
C ASP A 298 17.12 18.58 38.45
N SER A 299 15.95 18.32 39.05
CA SER A 299 15.57 18.89 40.37
C SER A 299 15.93 17.93 41.51
N GLY A 300 17.20 17.54 41.62
CA GLY A 300 17.61 16.47 42.52
C GLY A 300 18.91 16.63 43.29
N GLU A 301 19.76 17.65 43.05
CA GLU A 301 20.93 17.84 43.91
C GLU A 301 21.47 19.27 43.90
N THR A 302 20.93 20.15 44.74
CA THR A 302 21.65 21.33 45.23
C THR A 302 21.36 21.56 46.71
N ARG A 303 22.33 21.10 47.51
CA ARG A 303 22.77 21.54 48.85
C ARG A 303 21.90 22.53 49.64
N ALA A 304 21.66 22.19 50.91
CA ALA A 304 21.68 23.16 51.99
C ALA A 304 22.19 22.53 53.31
N ASN A 305 23.32 23.09 53.78
CA ASN A 305 23.85 23.22 55.15
C ASN A 305 23.97 21.98 56.08
#